data_AF-A0A9W7XSI7-F1
#
_entry.id   AF-A0A9W7XSI7-F1
#
_cell.length_a   1.000
_cell.length_b   1.000
_cell.length_c   1.000
_cell.angle_alpha   90.00
_cell.angle_beta   90.00
_cell.angle_gamma   90.00
#
_symmetry.space_group_name_H-M   'P 1'
#
loop_
_entity.id
_entity.type
_entity.pdbx_description
1 polymer ?
#
loop_
_entity_poly.entity_id
_entity_poly.type
_entity_poly.pdbx_seq_one_letter_code
_entity_poly.pdbx_strand_id
1 'polypeptide(L)'
;FPTFANKSADDLEDLLRFEDLFQAHIDGLEQVQLMRTLEYELREENERLAEVNLSAEDELRKMRDNVAELQMFASSLTTRLYELVQEHLDLQKPYAPNVLLGKLRGEYRSLDVQSEELATKFMDKESVVESTECEEFVRQYKELRSKYHATELRCSAAEAAYKHGSLAGVPLSMDR
;
A
#
# COMPACT_ATOMS: atom_id res chain seq x y z
N PHE A 1 26.80 -19.68 66.09
CA PHE A 1 26.50 -21.00 65.53
C PHE A 1 25.83 -21.88 66.59
N PRO A 2 24.50 -21.95 66.61
CA PRO A 2 23.75 -22.72 67.63
C PRO A 2 24.10 -24.21 67.65
N THR A 3 24.49 -24.76 66.50
CA THR A 3 24.85 -26.18 66.31
C THR A 3 26.21 -26.56 66.91
N PHE A 4 27.15 -25.63 66.98
CA PHE A 4 28.45 -25.84 67.65
C PHE A 4 28.37 -25.63 69.17
N ALA A 5 27.33 -24.96 69.67
CA ALA A 5 27.16 -24.69 71.11
C ALA A 5 26.78 -25.94 71.93
N ASN A 6 26.29 -27.00 71.27
CA ASN A 6 25.84 -28.24 71.91
C ASN A 6 26.90 -29.36 71.87
N LYS A 7 28.12 -29.09 71.38
CA LYS A 7 29.21 -30.08 71.24
C LYS A 7 30.23 -29.95 72.37
N SER A 8 30.88 -31.06 72.73
CA SER A 8 31.92 -31.07 73.77
C SER A 8 33.22 -30.40 73.28
N ALA A 9 34.10 -30.02 74.20
CA ALA A 9 35.39 -29.41 73.86
C ALA A 9 36.27 -30.36 73.02
N ASP A 10 36.27 -31.65 73.36
CA ASP A 10 37.00 -32.70 72.63
C ASP A 10 36.44 -32.87 71.21
N ASP A 11 35.11 -32.84 71.04
CA ASP A 11 34.47 -32.90 69.71
C ASP A 11 34.82 -31.69 68.85
N LEU A 12 34.97 -30.50 69.44
CA LEU A 12 35.38 -29.30 68.71
C LEU A 12 36.86 -29.36 68.30
N GLU A 13 37.72 -29.91 69.15
CA GLU A 13 39.14 -30.10 68.85
C GLU A 13 39.33 -31.12 67.72
N ASP A 14 38.59 -32.23 67.75
CA ASP A 14 38.57 -33.22 66.68
C ASP A 14 38.01 -32.65 65.37
N LEU A 15 36.96 -31.81 65.44
CA LEU A 15 36.42 -31.13 64.26
C LEU A 15 37.41 -30.14 63.64
N LEU A 16 38.22 -29.47 64.45
CA LEU A 16 39.26 -28.54 63.97
C LEU A 16 40.50 -29.28 63.47
N ARG A 17 40.77 -30.49 63.97
CA ARG A 17 41.92 -31.31 63.61
C ARG A 17 41.70 -32.15 62.35
N PHE A 18 40.47 -32.57 62.08
CA PHE A 18 40.10 -33.39 60.93
C PHE A 18 39.13 -32.63 60.01
N GLU A 19 39.65 -32.16 58.88
CA GLU A 19 38.91 -31.41 57.86
C GLU A 19 37.70 -32.18 57.31
N ASP A 20 37.83 -33.50 57.16
CA ASP A 20 36.73 -34.37 56.71
C ASP A 20 35.55 -34.39 57.69
N LEU A 21 35.81 -34.35 59.00
CA LEU A 21 34.76 -34.32 60.02
C LEU A 21 34.07 -32.96 60.06
N PHE A 22 34.83 -31.88 59.88
CA PHE A 22 34.27 -30.54 59.75
C PHE A 22 33.35 -30.44 58.54
N GLN A 23 33.82 -30.90 57.38
CA GLN A 23 33.04 -30.85 56.15
C GLN A 23 31.78 -31.72 56.26
N ALA A 24 31.88 -32.92 56.85
CA ALA A 24 30.72 -33.77 57.11
C ALA A 24 29.70 -33.11 58.07
N HIS A 25 30.16 -32.32 59.04
CA HIS A 25 29.26 -31.58 59.94
C HIS A 25 28.56 -30.43 59.22
N ILE A 26 29.28 -29.68 58.39
CA ILE A 26 28.70 -28.59 57.56
C ILE A 26 27.70 -29.14 56.55
N ASP A 27 28.03 -30.25 55.89
CA ASP A 27 27.15 -30.96 54.96
C ASP A 27 25.92 -31.57 55.66
N GLY A 28 26.02 -31.82 56.97
CA GLY A 28 24.92 -32.25 57.83
C GLY A 28 23.98 -31.13 58.28
N LEU A 29 24.33 -29.86 58.05
CA LEU A 29 23.46 -28.73 58.41
C LEU A 29 22.27 -28.68 57.46
N GLU A 30 21.06 -28.67 58.02
CA GLU A 30 19.80 -28.59 57.28
C GLU A 30 19.77 -27.41 56.29
N GLN A 31 20.34 -26.26 56.69
CA GLN A 31 20.43 -25.08 55.84
C GLN A 31 21.31 -25.31 54.60
N VAL A 32 22.42 -26.03 54.75
CA VAL A 32 23.34 -26.35 53.64
C VAL A 32 22.73 -27.40 52.73
N GLN A 33 22.04 -28.40 53.30
CA GLN A 33 21.32 -29.42 52.53
C GLN A 33 20.18 -28.79 51.72
N LEU A 34 19.35 -27.95 52.34
CA LEU A 34 18.25 -27.26 51.66
C LEU A 34 18.76 -26.33 50.55
N MET A 35 19.87 -25.61 50.79
CA MET A 35 20.51 -24.79 49.76
C MET A 35 21.00 -25.63 48.59
N ARG A 36 21.67 -26.76 48.84
CA ARG A 36 22.15 -27.68 47.78
C ARG A 36 21.01 -28.29 46.98
N THR A 37 19.92 -28.68 47.65
CA THR A 37 18.72 -29.20 46.98
C THR A 37 18.10 -28.13 46.08
N LEU A 38 17.94 -26.90 46.58
CA LEU A 38 17.42 -25.80 45.78
C LEU A 38 18.33 -25.47 44.58
N GLU A 39 19.65 -25.47 44.78
CA GLU A 39 20.61 -25.25 43.70
C GLU A 39 20.48 -26.33 42.62
N TYR A 40 20.34 -27.59 43.02
CA TYR A 40 20.14 -28.70 42.11
C TYR A 40 18.82 -28.57 41.33
N GLU A 41 17.71 -28.30 42.00
CA GLU A 41 16.39 -28.10 41.37
C GLU A 41 16.41 -26.93 40.38
N LEU A 42 17.04 -25.80 40.75
CA LEU A 42 17.17 -24.64 39.87
C LEU A 42 18.03 -24.93 38.63
N ARG A 43 19.06 -25.77 38.79
CA ARG A 43 19.91 -26.18 37.66
C ARG A 43 19.14 -27.10 36.72
N GLU A 44 18.44 -28.08 37.25
CA GLU A 44 17.63 -29.03 36.48
C GLU A 44 16.51 -28.32 35.72
N GLU A 45 15.77 -27.42 36.38
CA GLU A 45 14.72 -26.65 35.70
C GLU A 45 15.28 -25.68 34.64
N ASN A 46 16.43 -25.05 34.88
CA ASN A 46 17.08 -24.22 33.86
C ASN A 46 17.51 -25.05 32.64
N GLU A 47 18.07 -26.24 32.87
CA GLU A 47 18.47 -27.14 31.79
C GLU A 47 17.26 -27.58 30.97
N ARG A 48 16.17 -27.99 31.64
CA ARG A 48 14.89 -28.32 30.99
C ARG A 48 14.32 -27.16 30.18
N LEU A 49 14.35 -25.94 30.73
CA LEU A 49 13.90 -24.75 30.00
C LEU A 49 14.78 -24.43 28.80
N ALA A 50 16.10 -24.59 28.93
CA ALA A 50 17.03 -24.39 27.81
C ALA A 50 16.76 -25.39 26.69
N GLU A 51 16.55 -26.67 27.01
CA GLU A 51 16.21 -27.70 26.03
C GLU A 51 14.91 -27.40 25.28
N VAL A 52 13.85 -27.01 26.02
CA VAL A 52 12.57 -26.63 25.41
C VAL A 52 12.75 -25.42 24.50
N ASN A 53 13.46 -24.38 24.95
CA ASN A 53 13.71 -23.19 24.14
C ASN A 53 14.51 -23.49 22.88
N LEU A 54 15.57 -24.30 22.99
CA LEU A 54 16.39 -24.73 21.84
C LEU A 54 15.57 -25.56 20.86
N SER A 55 14.68 -26.44 21.35
CA SER A 55 13.82 -27.24 20.48
C SER A 55 12.81 -26.38 19.68
N ALA A 56 12.34 -25.28 20.27
CA ALA A 56 11.39 -24.37 19.65
C ALA A 56 12.06 -23.33 18.72
N GLU A 57 13.35 -23.07 18.90
CA GLU A 57 14.08 -22.03 18.15
C GLU A 57 14.04 -22.27 16.63
N ASP A 58 14.27 -23.51 16.21
CA ASP A 58 14.29 -23.85 14.78
C ASP A 58 12.93 -23.66 14.11
N GLU A 59 11.85 -24.01 14.80
CA GLU A 59 10.49 -23.82 14.29
C GLU A 59 10.12 -22.34 14.23
N LEU A 60 10.44 -21.58 15.27
CA LEU A 60 10.23 -20.12 15.30
C LEU A 60 11.01 -19.41 14.21
N ARG A 61 12.26 -19.84 13.95
CA ARG A 61 13.10 -19.29 12.88
C ARG A 61 12.45 -19.54 11.52
N LYS A 62 12.01 -20.76 11.24
CA LYS A 62 11.30 -21.10 9.99
C LYS A 62 10.02 -20.29 9.84
N MET A 63 9.20 -20.16 10.89
CA MET A 63 7.98 -19.36 10.83
C MET A 63 8.29 -17.90 10.55
N ARG A 64 9.30 -17.32 11.21
CA ARG A 64 9.71 -15.94 10.97
C ARG A 64 10.18 -15.72 9.54
N ASP A 65 10.98 -16.63 9.01
CA ASP A 65 11.50 -16.54 7.65
C ASP A 65 10.35 -16.66 6.63
N ASN A 66 9.39 -17.58 6.85
CA ASN A 66 8.17 -17.68 6.04
C ASN A 66 7.32 -16.40 6.08
N VAL A 67 7.15 -15.80 7.26
CA VAL A 67 6.42 -14.52 7.41
C VAL A 67 7.14 -13.41 6.66
N ALA A 68 8.46 -13.35 6.72
CA ALA A 68 9.25 -12.37 5.99
C ALA A 68 9.08 -12.54 4.47
N GLU A 69 9.13 -13.77 3.96
CA GLU A 69 8.89 -14.06 2.54
C GLU A 69 7.48 -13.65 2.09
N LEU A 70 6.46 -14.00 2.86
CA LEU A 70 5.07 -13.61 2.57
C LEU A 70 4.90 -12.09 2.58
N GLN A 71 5.55 -11.40 3.52
CA GLN A 71 5.50 -9.95 3.60
C GLN A 71 6.18 -9.28 2.40
N MET A 72 7.33 -9.81 1.94
CA MET A 72 7.98 -9.34 0.72
C MET A 72 7.11 -9.59 -0.52
N PHE A 73 6.46 -10.75 -0.60
CA PHE A 73 5.55 -11.03 -1.70
C PHE A 73 4.34 -10.10 -1.70
N ALA A 74 3.71 -9.91 -0.54
CA ALA A 74 2.57 -9.00 -0.38
C ALA A 74 2.93 -7.55 -0.72
N SER A 75 4.11 -7.07 -0.34
CA SER A 75 4.58 -5.73 -0.70
C SER A 75 4.79 -5.61 -2.22
N SER A 76 5.37 -6.62 -2.87
CA SER A 76 5.53 -6.63 -4.34
C SER A 76 4.19 -6.60 -5.07
N LEU A 77 3.19 -7.38 -4.61
CA LEU A 77 1.83 -7.37 -5.17
C LEU A 77 1.15 -6.02 -4.97
N THR A 78 1.35 -5.40 -3.81
CA THR A 78 0.80 -4.09 -3.50
C THR A 78 1.38 -3.02 -4.41
N THR A 79 2.71 -3.02 -4.63
CA THR A 79 3.36 -2.13 -5.60
C THR A 79 2.80 -2.35 -7.00
N ARG A 80 2.68 -3.60 -7.44
CA ARG A 80 2.13 -3.92 -8.77
C ARG A 80 0.68 -3.47 -8.92
N LEU A 81 -0.11 -3.59 -7.86
CA LEU A 81 -1.49 -3.09 -7.83
C LEU A 81 -1.54 -1.58 -8.01
N TYR A 82 -0.69 -0.83 -7.30
CA TYR A 82 -0.62 0.62 -7.44
C TYR A 82 -0.23 1.06 -8.85
N GLU A 83 0.75 0.39 -9.47
CA GLU A 83 1.11 0.63 -10.87
C GLU A 83 -0.07 0.41 -11.80
N LEU A 84 -0.78 -0.72 -11.66
CA LEU A 84 -1.91 -1.05 -12.52
C LEU A 84 -3.09 -0.10 -12.34
N VAL A 85 -3.33 0.36 -11.10
CA VAL A 85 -4.35 1.38 -10.82
C VAL A 85 -3.98 2.71 -11.47
N GLN A 86 -2.71 3.12 -11.41
CA GLN A 86 -2.26 4.33 -12.10
C GLN A 86 -2.38 4.21 -13.62
N GLU A 87 -1.95 3.09 -14.20
CA GLU A 87 -2.11 2.83 -15.64
C GLU A 87 -3.58 2.87 -16.04
N HIS A 88 -4.48 2.25 -15.26
CA HIS A 88 -5.91 2.30 -15.51
C HIS A 88 -6.45 3.75 -15.44
N LEU A 89 -6.06 4.52 -14.43
CA LEU A 89 -6.46 5.93 -14.32
C LEU A 89 -5.95 6.76 -15.49
N ASP A 90 -4.71 6.56 -15.92
CA ASP A 90 -4.13 7.24 -17.08
C ASP A 90 -4.84 6.89 -18.39
N LEU A 91 -5.20 5.62 -18.57
CA LEU A 91 -6.03 5.17 -19.69
C LEU A 91 -7.44 5.74 -19.62
N GLN A 92 -8.00 5.93 -18.42
CA GLN A 92 -9.36 6.45 -18.23
C GLN A 92 -9.46 7.97 -18.40
N LYS A 93 -8.44 8.74 -17.99
CA LYS A 93 -8.36 10.22 -18.12
C LYS A 93 -8.86 10.76 -19.47
N PRO A 94 -8.39 10.27 -20.64
CA PRO A 94 -8.84 10.81 -21.94
C PRO A 94 -10.30 10.51 -22.29
N TYR A 95 -10.93 9.56 -21.61
CA TYR A 95 -12.34 9.18 -21.77
C TYR A 95 -13.24 9.74 -20.66
N ALA A 96 -12.69 10.55 -19.75
CA ALA A 96 -13.49 11.25 -18.76
C ALA A 96 -14.54 12.13 -19.47
N PRO A 97 -15.80 12.19 -18.98
CA PRO A 97 -16.86 12.94 -19.66
C PRO A 97 -16.51 14.41 -19.93
N ASN A 98 -15.81 15.06 -19.00
CA ASN A 98 -15.36 16.44 -19.17
C ASN A 98 -14.34 16.61 -20.31
N VAL A 99 -13.45 15.64 -20.51
CA VAL A 99 -12.46 15.66 -21.60
C VAL A 99 -13.15 15.42 -22.94
N LEU A 100 -14.09 14.48 -23.00
CA LEU A 100 -14.88 14.21 -24.21
C LEU A 100 -15.79 15.40 -24.58
N LEU A 101 -16.45 16.02 -23.60
CA LEU A 101 -17.21 17.26 -23.79
C LEU A 101 -16.31 18.40 -24.25
N GLY A 102 -15.11 18.53 -23.68
CA GLY A 102 -14.11 19.51 -24.11
C GLY A 102 -13.70 19.33 -25.58
N LYS A 103 -13.48 18.08 -26.01
CA LYS A 103 -13.19 17.74 -27.41
C LYS A 103 -14.35 18.10 -28.35
N LEU A 104 -15.59 17.73 -28.00
CA LEU A 104 -16.79 18.11 -28.74
C LEU A 104 -16.95 19.63 -28.85
N ARG A 105 -16.67 20.36 -27.76
CA ARG A 105 -16.69 21.82 -27.73
C ARG A 105 -15.66 22.43 -28.66
N GLY A 106 -14.44 21.88 -28.67
CA GLY A 106 -13.39 22.30 -29.60
C GLY A 106 -13.76 22.04 -31.06
N GLU A 107 -14.37 20.89 -31.34
CA GLU A 107 -14.76 20.49 -32.69
C GLU A 107 -15.80 21.44 -33.29
N TYR A 108 -16.91 21.72 -32.60
CA TYR A 108 -17.92 22.63 -33.15
C TYR A 108 -17.39 24.07 -33.25
N ARG A 109 -16.55 24.53 -32.31
CA ARG A 109 -15.89 25.85 -32.42
C ARG A 109 -14.96 25.91 -33.63
N SER A 110 -14.21 24.86 -33.91
CA SER A 110 -13.36 24.79 -35.10
C SER A 110 -14.17 24.82 -36.38
N LEU A 111 -15.32 24.13 -36.43
CA LEU A 111 -16.23 24.18 -37.57
C LEU A 111 -16.82 25.59 -37.76
N ASP A 112 -17.11 26.30 -36.67
CA ASP A 112 -17.58 27.69 -36.71
C ASP A 112 -16.53 28.60 -37.34
N VAL A 113 -15.30 28.56 -36.82
CA VAL A 113 -14.16 29.34 -37.35
C VAL A 113 -13.90 29.00 -38.82
N GLN A 114 -13.90 27.73 -39.21
CA GLN A 114 -13.73 27.32 -40.61
C GLN A 114 -14.85 27.86 -41.52
N SER A 115 -16.09 27.88 -41.02
CA SER A 115 -17.22 28.43 -41.78
C SER A 115 -17.13 29.95 -41.92
N GLU A 116 -16.66 30.65 -40.88
CA GLU A 116 -16.42 32.09 -40.90
C GLU A 116 -15.26 32.44 -41.83
N GLU A 117 -14.15 31.71 -41.78
CA GLU A 117 -13.03 31.88 -42.72
C GLU A 117 -13.43 31.64 -44.17
N LEU A 118 -14.29 30.65 -44.43
CA LEU A 118 -14.82 30.41 -45.77
C LEU A 118 -15.70 31.57 -46.23
N ALA A 119 -16.52 32.13 -45.34
CA ALA A 119 -17.37 33.27 -45.62
C ALA A 119 -16.56 34.55 -45.88
N THR A 120 -15.53 34.84 -45.06
CA THR A 120 -14.66 36.00 -45.27
C THR A 120 -13.87 35.89 -46.57
N LYS A 121 -13.29 34.72 -46.86
CA LYS A 121 -12.61 34.45 -48.15
C LYS A 121 -13.52 34.65 -49.36
N PHE A 122 -14.81 34.32 -49.23
CA PHE A 122 -15.78 34.56 -50.29
C PHE A 122 -16.11 36.05 -50.43
N MET A 123 -16.23 36.79 -49.33
CA MET A 123 -16.48 38.24 -49.33
C MET A 123 -15.30 39.08 -49.83
N ASP A 124 -14.07 38.63 -49.58
CA ASP A 124 -12.83 39.32 -50.01
C ASP A 124 -12.57 39.19 -51.53
N LYS A 125 -13.34 38.38 -52.27
CA LYS A 125 -13.26 38.30 -53.73
C LYS A 125 -13.87 39.55 -54.37
N GLU A 126 -13.02 40.52 -54.66
CA GLU A 126 -13.36 41.86 -55.16
C GLU A 126 -13.83 41.91 -56.64
N SER A 127 -13.96 40.79 -57.36
CA SER A 127 -14.36 40.79 -58.78
C SER A 127 -15.26 39.61 -59.17
N VAL A 128 -16.02 39.80 -60.26
CA VAL A 128 -17.08 38.97 -60.85
C VAL A 128 -17.01 37.49 -60.43
N VAL A 129 -17.77 37.14 -59.38
CA VAL A 129 -17.90 35.75 -58.93
C VAL A 129 -18.65 34.98 -60.02
N GLU A 130 -17.97 34.01 -60.64
CA GLU A 130 -18.62 33.09 -61.57
C GLU A 130 -19.72 32.29 -60.84
N SER A 131 -20.82 31.97 -61.53
CA SER A 131 -21.92 31.19 -60.91
C SER A 131 -21.45 29.84 -60.34
N THR A 132 -20.42 29.25 -60.95
CA THR A 132 -19.76 28.01 -60.52
C THR A 132 -19.10 28.15 -59.14
N GLU A 133 -18.35 29.23 -58.90
CA GLU A 133 -17.71 29.49 -57.60
C GLU A 133 -18.74 29.78 -56.50
N CYS A 134 -19.86 30.43 -56.85
CA CYS A 134 -20.96 30.68 -55.93
C CYS A 134 -21.65 29.37 -55.50
N GLU A 135 -21.93 28.47 -56.46
CA GLU A 135 -22.52 27.16 -56.16
C GLU A 135 -21.58 26.29 -55.31
N GLU A 136 -20.27 26.34 -55.56
CA GLU A 136 -19.28 25.64 -54.75
C GLU A 136 -19.17 26.18 -53.33
N PHE A 137 -19.16 27.51 -53.16
CA PHE A 137 -19.20 28.14 -51.84
C PHE A 137 -20.44 27.71 -51.06
N VAL A 138 -21.63 27.82 -51.66
CA VAL A 138 -22.89 27.45 -51.01
C VAL A 138 -22.88 25.99 -50.58
N ARG A 139 -22.36 25.10 -51.43
CA ARG A 139 -22.22 23.66 -51.12
C ARG A 139 -21.31 23.45 -49.91
N GLN A 140 -20.10 24.01 -49.92
CA GLN A 140 -19.12 23.84 -48.84
C GLN A 140 -19.57 24.49 -47.52
N TYR A 141 -20.12 25.70 -47.59
CA TYR A 141 -20.61 26.42 -46.43
C TYR A 141 -21.79 25.70 -45.76
N LYS A 142 -22.75 25.20 -46.57
CA LYS A 142 -23.88 24.41 -46.07
C LYS A 142 -23.41 23.11 -45.43
N GLU A 143 -22.41 22.44 -46.00
CA GLU A 143 -21.84 21.23 -45.42
C GLU A 143 -21.19 21.51 -44.05
N LEU A 144 -20.37 22.56 -43.94
CA LEU A 144 -19.74 22.97 -42.69
C LEU A 144 -20.77 23.36 -41.63
N ARG A 145 -21.76 24.19 -41.97
CA ARG A 145 -22.84 24.60 -41.05
C ARG A 145 -23.72 23.42 -40.64
N SER A 146 -23.99 22.48 -41.54
CA SER A 146 -24.73 21.27 -41.19
C SER A 146 -23.97 20.40 -40.18
N LYS A 147 -22.65 20.24 -40.35
CA LYS A 147 -21.80 19.53 -39.38
C LYS A 147 -21.73 20.26 -38.05
N TYR A 148 -21.57 21.59 -38.08
CA TYR A 148 -21.57 22.44 -36.89
C TYR A 148 -22.81 22.21 -36.02
N HIS A 149 -24.01 22.38 -36.59
CA HIS A 149 -25.25 22.25 -35.81
C HIS A 149 -25.50 20.81 -35.32
N ALA A 150 -25.09 19.81 -36.10
CA ALA A 150 -25.17 18.41 -35.67
C ALA A 150 -24.27 18.13 -34.45
N THR A 151 -23.05 18.65 -34.45
CA THR A 151 -22.09 18.49 -33.35
C THR A 151 -22.47 19.35 -32.14
N GLU A 152 -22.99 20.56 -32.34
CA GLU A 152 -23.53 21.43 -31.31
C GLU A 152 -24.71 20.77 -30.57
N LEU A 153 -25.69 20.24 -31.30
CA LEU A 153 -26.83 19.53 -30.72
C LEU A 153 -26.38 18.32 -29.91
N ARG A 154 -25.42 17.55 -30.44
CA ARG A 154 -24.82 16.41 -29.74
C ARG A 154 -24.11 16.85 -28.45
N CYS A 155 -23.38 17.97 -28.48
CA CYS A 155 -22.72 18.53 -27.32
C CYS A 155 -23.74 18.97 -26.26
N SER A 156 -24.78 19.70 -26.65
CA SER A 156 -25.85 20.14 -25.75
C SER A 156 -26.58 18.97 -25.08
N ALA A 157 -26.91 17.93 -25.86
CA ALA A 157 -27.50 16.70 -25.34
C ALA A 157 -26.57 15.97 -24.36
N ALA A 158 -25.28 15.88 -24.68
CA ALA A 158 -24.28 15.27 -23.80
C ALA A 158 -24.08 16.08 -22.50
N GLU A 159 -24.10 17.42 -22.57
CA GLU A 159 -24.04 18.28 -21.38
C GLU A 159 -25.26 18.13 -20.48
N ALA A 160 -26.47 18.05 -21.06
CA ALA A 160 -27.68 17.78 -20.30
C ALA A 160 -27.59 16.41 -19.61
N ALA A 161 -27.17 15.37 -20.33
CA ALA A 161 -27.01 14.03 -19.76
C ALA A 161 -25.95 13.99 -18.63
N TYR A 162 -24.88 14.78 -18.74
CA TYR A 162 -23.87 14.91 -17.68
C TYR A 162 -24.40 15.64 -16.45
N LYS A 163 -25.14 16.75 -16.64
CA LYS A 163 -25.77 17.50 -15.54
C LYS A 163 -26.81 16.69 -14.77
N HIS A 164 -27.56 15.83 -15.47
CA HIS A 164 -28.57 14.97 -14.86
C HIS A 164 -28.00 13.66 -14.28
N GLY A 165 -26.67 13.47 -14.29
CA GLY A 165 -26.02 12.29 -13.74
C GLY A 165 -26.21 11.01 -14.56
N SER A 166 -26.79 11.11 -15.76
CA SER A 166 -26.98 9.96 -16.66
C SER A 166 -25.68 9.53 -17.35
N LEU A 167 -24.69 10.42 -17.45
CA LEU A 167 -23.32 10.10 -17.86
C LEU A 167 -22.47 9.94 -16.60
N ALA A 168 -22.39 8.71 -16.07
CA ALA A 168 -21.49 8.39 -14.97
C ALA A 168 -20.04 8.46 -15.44
N GLY A 169 -19.30 9.46 -14.97
CA GLY A 169 -17.83 9.48 -15.01
C GLY A 169 -17.32 9.55 -13.59
N VAL A 170 -16.19 8.89 -13.33
CA VAL A 170 -15.50 8.98 -12.04
C VAL A 170 -15.31 10.47 -11.71
N PRO A 171 -15.81 10.95 -10.55
CA PRO A 171 -15.55 12.31 -10.13
C PRO A 171 -14.04 12.49 -9.99
N LEU A 172 -13.48 13.47 -10.70
CA LEU A 172 -12.10 13.91 -10.50
C LEU A 172 -11.88 14.58 -9.12
N SER A 173 -12.91 14.67 -8.27
CA SER A 173 -12.77 15.08 -6.87
C SER A 173 -12.22 13.94 -6.00
N MET A 174 -10.99 13.53 -6.29
CA MET A 174 -10.09 12.92 -5.31
C MET A 174 -8.79 13.75 -5.22
N ASP A 175 -8.88 15.06 -5.45
CA ASP A 175 -7.89 16.00 -4.93
C ASP A 175 -8.27 16.30 -3.47
N ARG A 176 -7.59 15.63 -2.55
CA ARG A 176 -7.47 16.04 -1.14
C ARG A 176 -6.24 16.92 -0.98
#